data_AF-A0A7U3UQ74-F1
#
_entry.id   AF-A0A7U3UQ74-F1
#
_cell.length_a   1.000
_cell.length_b   1.000
_cell.length_c   1.000
_cell.angle_alpha   90.00
_cell.angle_beta   90.00
_cell.angle_gamma   90.00
#
_symmetry.space_group_name_H-M   'P 1'
#
loop_
_entity.id
_entity.type
_entity.pdbx_description
1 polymer ?
#
loop_
_entity_poly.entity_id
_entity_poly.type
_entity_poly.pdbx_seq_one_letter_code
_entity_poly.pdbx_strand_id
1 'polypeptide(L)'
;MRIGVDLMSVSRFSRVAHHHRYPRVLFTENELAGARDLGRERYEEWLAGRFCVKEATCKLLGRGFGQGLNWRDIEVASDRFGAPAVVLHRGARQLAEERGVGDIVISLTHQAGLVVAVAAADTRAPAPPAPRQAPGRAVADAPAQPPRTTPTGHHPTTRTARVEVREKEECVMEQTATATGTATEELRLDEIAAMAADLFSVTAEEVAAAESFVDDLGTDSLLAIELLTHLEKRYDIRIAESESSRMTTLRDTYEVVAQAAGW
;
A
#
# COMPACT_ATOMS: atom_id res chain seq x y z
N MET A 1 -1.41 -26.62 -6.04
CA MET A 1 -0.05 -26.10 -5.84
C MET A 1 0.01 -24.68 -6.37
N ARG A 2 0.60 -23.76 -5.61
CA ARG A 2 0.88 -22.38 -6.00
C ARG A 2 2.38 -22.12 -5.94
N ILE A 3 2.86 -21.25 -6.82
CA ILE A 3 4.26 -20.88 -6.94
C ILE A 3 4.34 -19.36 -7.07
N GLY A 4 5.35 -18.76 -6.46
CA GLY A 4 5.78 -17.40 -6.75
C GLY A 4 7.29 -17.38 -6.98
N VAL A 5 7.73 -16.57 -7.94
CA VAL A 5 9.14 -16.42 -8.30
C VAL A 5 9.48 -14.95 -8.35
N ASP A 6 10.65 -14.61 -7.84
CA ASP A 6 11.18 -13.26 -7.90
C ASP A 6 12.68 -13.25 -8.21
N LEU A 7 13.13 -12.16 -8.82
CA LEU A 7 14.51 -11.89 -9.19
C LEU A 7 14.86 -10.47 -8.74
N MET A 8 15.95 -10.34 -7.99
CA MET A 8 16.41 -9.09 -7.43
C MET A 8 17.85 -8.79 -7.84
N SER A 9 18.10 -7.54 -8.26
CA SER A 9 19.46 -7.03 -8.41
C SER A 9 19.93 -6.43 -7.09
N VAL A 10 21.03 -6.96 -6.55
CA VAL A 10 21.63 -6.46 -5.29
C VAL A 10 22.07 -5.00 -5.45
N SER A 11 22.59 -4.63 -6.62
CA SER A 11 23.04 -3.26 -6.88
C SER A 11 21.87 -2.26 -6.89
N ARG A 12 20.72 -2.63 -7.47
CA ARG A 12 19.51 -1.80 -7.41
C ARG A 12 18.98 -1.70 -5.97
N PHE A 13 19.02 -2.80 -5.22
CA PHE A 13 18.55 -2.83 -3.84
C PHE A 13 19.45 -2.05 -2.86
N SER A 14 20.72 -1.79 -3.22
CA SER A 14 21.72 -1.15 -2.36
C SER A 14 21.24 0.19 -1.77
N ARG A 15 20.56 1.02 -2.56
CA ARG A 15 20.00 2.30 -2.09
C ARG A 15 18.97 2.12 -0.99
N VAL A 16 18.10 1.12 -1.12
CA VAL A 16 17.09 0.78 -0.13
C VAL A 16 17.73 0.17 1.12
N ALA A 17 18.69 -0.74 0.95
CA ALA A 17 19.40 -1.40 2.04
C ALA A 17 20.12 -0.42 2.98
N HIS A 18 20.66 0.67 2.43
CA HIS A 18 21.39 1.70 3.18
C HIS A 18 20.56 2.95 3.50
N HIS A 19 19.29 2.97 3.12
CA HIS A 19 18.41 4.07 3.52
C HIS A 19 18.19 4.04 5.04
N HIS A 20 18.20 5.20 5.69
CA HIS A 20 18.07 5.28 7.15
C HIS A 20 16.72 4.74 7.69
N ARG A 21 15.68 4.73 6.85
CA ARG A 21 14.31 4.35 7.21
C ARG A 21 13.89 2.99 6.64
N TYR A 22 14.14 2.71 5.36
CA TYR A 22 13.46 1.60 4.67
C TYR A 22 13.81 0.21 5.18
N PRO A 23 15.06 -0.12 5.57
CA PRO A 23 15.34 -1.41 6.17
C PRO A 23 14.45 -1.69 7.39
N ARG A 24 14.19 -0.66 8.19
CA ARG A 24 13.29 -0.79 9.35
C ARG A 24 11.84 -0.94 8.93
N VAL A 25 11.40 -0.35 7.83
CA VAL A 25 10.03 -0.50 7.29
C VAL A 25 9.82 -1.90 6.70
N LEU A 26 10.76 -2.37 5.88
CA LEU A 26 10.63 -3.57 5.08
C LEU A 26 10.85 -4.88 5.85
N PHE A 27 11.73 -4.84 6.86
CA PHE A 27 12.17 -6.02 7.58
C PHE A 27 11.76 -5.98 9.05
N THR A 28 11.56 -7.17 9.62
CA THR A 28 11.40 -7.38 11.05
C THR A 28 12.72 -7.18 11.79
N GLU A 29 12.65 -7.01 13.11
CA GLU A 29 13.84 -6.91 13.95
C GLU A 29 14.72 -8.16 13.87
N ASN A 30 14.12 -9.35 13.78
CA ASN A 30 14.85 -10.61 13.64
C ASN A 30 15.64 -10.68 12.33
N GLU A 31 15.03 -10.26 11.21
CA GLU A 31 15.67 -10.22 9.90
C GLU A 31 16.88 -9.25 9.88
N LEU A 32 16.74 -8.09 10.53
CA LEU A 32 17.81 -7.09 10.65
C LEU A 32 18.90 -7.55 11.63
N ALA A 33 18.54 -8.21 12.72
CA ALA A 33 19.49 -8.74 13.69
C ALA A 33 20.45 -9.76 13.06
N GLY A 34 19.95 -10.61 12.16
CA GLY A 34 20.77 -11.56 11.40
C GLY A 34 21.79 -10.91 10.47
N ALA A 35 21.62 -9.63 10.12
CA ALA A 35 22.53 -8.87 9.27
C ALA A 35 23.55 -8.02 10.04
N ARG A 36 23.41 -7.90 11.37
CA ARG A 36 24.07 -6.87 12.19
C ARG A 36 25.59 -6.88 12.09
N ASP A 37 26.19 -8.06 12.05
CA ASP A 37 27.64 -8.25 12.08
C ASP A 37 28.23 -8.55 10.68
N LEU A 38 27.42 -8.40 9.61
CA LEU A 38 27.86 -8.63 8.24
C LEU A 38 28.63 -7.42 7.68
N GLY A 39 29.65 -7.69 6.86
CA GLY A 39 30.28 -6.66 6.04
C GLY A 39 29.33 -6.09 4.98
N ARG A 40 29.64 -4.91 4.43
CA ARG A 40 28.77 -4.12 3.54
C ARG A 40 28.12 -4.94 2.41
N GLU A 41 28.92 -5.68 1.65
CA GLU A 41 28.43 -6.47 0.51
C GLU A 41 27.49 -7.60 0.97
N ARG A 42 27.86 -8.30 2.05
CA ARG A 42 27.05 -9.39 2.63
C ARG A 42 25.76 -8.87 3.27
N TYR A 43 25.78 -7.67 3.83
CA TYR A 43 24.58 -7.00 4.34
C TYR A 43 23.59 -6.68 3.20
N GLU A 44 24.10 -6.17 2.06
CA GLU A 44 23.28 -5.91 0.87
C GLU A 44 22.69 -7.20 0.28
N GLU A 45 23.51 -8.23 0.08
CA GLU A 45 23.05 -9.55 -0.39
C GLU A 45 22.02 -10.17 0.57
N TRP A 46 22.25 -10.03 1.88
CA TRP A 46 21.33 -10.54 2.90
C TRP A 46 19.95 -9.89 2.75
N LEU A 47 19.86 -8.57 2.80
CA LEU A 47 18.57 -7.88 2.72
C LEU A 47 17.91 -8.04 1.36
N ALA A 48 18.66 -7.96 0.25
CA ALA A 48 18.13 -8.20 -1.08
C ALA A 48 17.51 -9.60 -1.20
N GLY A 49 18.15 -10.63 -0.62
CA GLY A 49 17.60 -11.97 -0.63
C GLY A 49 16.32 -12.13 0.19
N ARG A 50 16.22 -11.48 1.35
CA ARG A 50 14.98 -11.51 2.14
C ARG A 50 13.86 -10.77 1.44
N PHE A 51 14.16 -9.63 0.83
CA PHE A 51 13.19 -8.89 0.02
C PHE A 51 12.70 -9.73 -1.16
N CYS A 52 13.61 -10.41 -1.87
CA CYS A 52 13.26 -11.31 -2.97
C CYS A 52 12.34 -12.47 -2.53
N VAL A 53 12.60 -13.07 -1.35
CA VAL A 53 11.71 -14.10 -0.78
C VAL A 53 10.34 -13.53 -0.42
N LYS A 54 10.27 -12.31 0.13
CA LYS A 54 9.01 -11.62 0.44
C LYS A 54 8.18 -11.40 -0.83
N GLU A 55 8.78 -10.94 -1.90
CA GLU A 55 8.12 -10.76 -3.21
C GLU A 55 7.63 -12.09 -3.82
N ALA A 56 8.48 -13.12 -3.81
CA ALA A 56 8.09 -14.46 -4.25
C ALA A 56 6.91 -14.99 -3.43
N THR A 57 6.88 -14.70 -2.13
CA THR A 57 5.76 -15.07 -1.24
C THR A 57 4.49 -14.29 -1.56
N CYS A 58 4.56 -12.99 -1.82
CA CYS A 58 3.41 -12.18 -2.27
C CYS A 58 2.80 -12.73 -3.57
N LYS A 59 3.65 -13.05 -4.55
CA LYS A 59 3.22 -13.66 -5.81
C LYS A 59 2.55 -15.02 -5.58
N LEU A 60 3.08 -15.85 -4.69
CA LEU A 60 2.45 -17.11 -4.28
C LEU A 60 1.08 -16.88 -3.63
N LEU A 61 0.96 -15.88 -2.76
CA LEU A 61 -0.30 -15.53 -2.09
C LEU A 61 -1.30 -14.87 -3.04
N GLY A 62 -0.85 -14.37 -4.20
CA GLY A 62 -1.69 -13.73 -5.21
C GLY A 62 -2.19 -12.34 -4.79
N ARG A 63 -1.40 -11.62 -3.99
CA ARG A 63 -1.58 -10.18 -3.71
C ARG A 63 -0.22 -9.52 -3.51
N GLY A 64 -0.08 -8.28 -3.96
CA GLY A 64 1.10 -7.46 -3.72
C GLY A 64 1.08 -6.76 -2.36
N PHE A 65 2.18 -6.09 -2.02
CA PHE A 65 2.23 -5.19 -0.88
C PHE A 65 1.25 -4.03 -1.04
N GLY A 66 0.65 -3.58 0.05
CA GLY A 66 -0.39 -2.56 0.02
C GLY A 66 -1.79 -3.07 -0.34
N GLN A 67 -1.93 -4.25 -0.93
CA GLN A 67 -3.23 -4.86 -1.24
C GLN A 67 -3.79 -5.69 -0.06
N GLY A 68 -3.57 -5.22 1.17
CA GLY A 68 -3.89 -5.95 2.41
C GLY A 68 -2.70 -6.73 3.00
N LEU A 69 -1.50 -6.58 2.42
CA LEU A 69 -0.24 -7.12 2.94
C LEU A 69 0.74 -5.99 3.26
N ASN A 70 1.31 -6.02 4.46
CA ASN A 70 2.43 -5.15 4.83
C ASN A 70 3.76 -5.90 4.67
N TRP A 71 4.87 -5.16 4.54
CA TRP A 71 6.19 -5.77 4.32
C TRP A 71 6.61 -6.75 5.42
N ARG A 72 6.29 -6.40 6.68
CA ARG A 72 6.61 -7.21 7.87
C ARG A 72 5.58 -8.29 8.18
N ASP A 73 4.55 -8.44 7.35
CA ASP A 73 3.62 -9.56 7.48
C ASP A 73 4.22 -10.87 6.93
N ILE A 74 5.31 -10.77 6.17
CA ILE A 74 6.11 -11.91 5.72
C ILE A 74 7.49 -11.76 6.34
N GLU A 75 7.88 -12.66 7.22
CA GLU A 75 9.22 -12.71 7.83
C GLU A 75 10.01 -13.88 7.24
N VAL A 76 11.27 -13.63 6.89
CA VAL A 76 12.19 -14.67 6.41
C VAL A 76 13.15 -15.05 7.54
N ALA A 77 12.80 -16.12 8.24
CA ALA A 77 13.64 -16.72 9.28
C ALA A 77 14.69 -17.67 8.66
N SER A 78 15.67 -18.05 9.47
CA SER A 78 16.57 -19.16 9.17
C SER A 78 16.25 -20.33 10.08
N ASP A 79 16.18 -21.53 9.52
CA ASP A 79 16.06 -22.75 10.31
C ASP A 79 17.39 -23.12 11.02
N ARG A 80 17.39 -24.20 11.79
CA ARG A 80 18.57 -24.67 12.55
C ARG A 80 19.76 -25.06 11.67
N PHE A 81 19.55 -25.26 10.36
CA PHE A 81 20.58 -25.60 9.39
C PHE A 81 20.92 -24.42 8.46
N GLY A 82 20.33 -23.25 8.70
CA GLY A 82 20.53 -22.03 7.91
C GLY A 82 19.65 -21.93 6.67
N ALA A 83 18.72 -22.87 6.44
CA ALA A 83 17.79 -22.81 5.31
C ALA A 83 16.74 -21.71 5.56
N PRO A 84 16.36 -20.91 4.53
CA PRO A 84 15.34 -19.89 4.70
C PRO A 84 13.96 -20.51 4.92
N ALA A 85 13.21 -19.98 5.89
CA ALA A 85 11.83 -20.35 6.17
C ALA A 85 10.95 -19.09 6.22
N VAL A 86 9.73 -19.19 5.69
CA VAL A 86 8.76 -18.09 5.75
C VAL A 86 7.86 -18.24 6.96
N VAL A 87 7.73 -17.17 7.72
CA VAL A 87 6.76 -17.03 8.81
C VAL A 87 5.76 -15.95 8.41
N LEU A 88 4.48 -16.34 8.31
CA LEU A 88 3.41 -15.41 7.96
C LEU A 88 2.75 -14.85 9.23
N HIS A 89 2.56 -13.54 9.23
CA HIS A 89 1.94 -12.76 10.29
C HIS A 89 0.70 -12.03 9.76
N ARG A 90 -0.19 -11.60 10.67
CA ARG A 90 -1.31 -10.68 10.42
C ARG A 90 -2.03 -10.93 9.08
N GLY A 91 -2.03 -9.95 8.17
CA GLY A 91 -2.73 -10.00 6.89
C GLY A 91 -2.23 -11.14 5.99
N ALA A 92 -0.92 -11.41 5.97
CA ALA A 92 -0.38 -12.51 5.16
C ALA A 92 -0.85 -13.89 5.65
N ARG A 93 -0.93 -14.07 6.97
CA ARG A 93 -1.46 -15.31 7.56
C ARG A 93 -2.94 -15.50 7.23
N GLN A 94 -3.76 -14.48 7.47
CA GLN A 94 -5.19 -14.54 7.15
C GLN A 94 -5.40 -14.86 5.66
N LEU A 95 -4.62 -14.20 4.79
CA LEU A 95 -4.70 -14.39 3.35
C LEU A 95 -4.33 -15.81 2.92
N ALA A 96 -3.29 -16.39 3.53
CA ALA A 96 -2.89 -17.77 3.30
C ALA A 96 -4.01 -18.75 3.71
N GLU A 97 -4.62 -18.54 4.87
CA GLU A 97 -5.74 -19.35 5.40
C GLU A 97 -6.96 -19.28 4.47
N GLU A 98 -7.40 -18.07 4.08
CA GLU A 98 -8.51 -17.84 3.15
C GLU A 98 -8.29 -18.54 1.79
N ARG A 99 -7.04 -18.60 1.35
CA ARG A 99 -6.64 -19.19 0.08
C ARG A 99 -6.27 -20.67 0.16
N GLY A 100 -6.38 -21.27 1.35
CA GLY A 100 -6.03 -22.67 1.59
C GLY A 100 -4.54 -22.98 1.35
N VAL A 101 -3.66 -21.99 1.45
CA VAL A 101 -2.21 -22.16 1.27
C VAL A 101 -1.65 -22.90 2.50
N GLY A 102 -1.00 -24.04 2.24
CA GLY A 102 -0.32 -24.83 3.27
C GLY A 102 1.07 -24.30 3.61
N ASP A 103 1.95 -25.19 4.07
CA ASP A 103 3.33 -24.83 4.40
C ASP A 103 4.06 -24.33 3.15
N ILE A 104 4.71 -23.17 3.27
CA ILE A 104 5.46 -22.54 2.19
C ILE A 104 6.91 -23.01 2.27
N VAL A 105 7.40 -23.62 1.19
CA VAL A 105 8.80 -23.96 1.01
C VAL A 105 9.50 -22.90 0.14
N ILE A 106 10.71 -22.53 0.53
CA ILE A 106 11.51 -21.51 -0.15
C ILE A 106 12.81 -22.11 -0.68
N SER A 107 13.20 -21.70 -1.88
CA SER A 107 14.57 -21.83 -2.38
C SER A 107 15.10 -20.46 -2.75
N LEU A 108 16.34 -20.17 -2.36
CA LEU A 108 17.02 -18.90 -2.58
C LEU A 108 18.42 -19.18 -3.10
N THR A 109 18.83 -18.48 -4.16
CA THR A 109 20.21 -18.53 -4.67
C THR A 109 20.69 -17.15 -5.04
N HIS A 110 22.00 -16.93 -4.92
CA HIS A 110 22.66 -15.68 -5.28
C HIS A 110 23.83 -15.96 -6.23
N GLN A 111 23.89 -15.26 -7.36
CA GLN A 111 24.99 -15.38 -8.31
C GLN A 111 25.17 -14.06 -9.07
N ALA A 112 26.42 -13.60 -9.21
CA ALA A 112 26.78 -12.42 -10.01
C ALA A 112 25.97 -11.14 -9.68
N GLY A 113 25.71 -10.88 -8.39
CA GLY A 113 24.95 -9.71 -7.94
C GLY A 113 23.44 -9.81 -8.17
N LEU A 114 22.94 -10.97 -8.57
CA LEU A 114 21.52 -11.29 -8.68
C LEU A 114 21.11 -12.27 -7.59
N VAL A 115 19.87 -12.14 -7.13
CA VAL A 115 19.23 -13.07 -6.19
C VAL A 115 17.95 -13.57 -6.81
N VAL A 116 17.73 -14.89 -6.77
CA VAL A 116 16.48 -15.51 -7.22
C VAL A 116 15.84 -16.24 -6.04
N ALA A 117 14.56 -15.97 -5.82
CA ALA A 117 13.75 -16.67 -4.84
C ALA A 117 12.59 -17.41 -5.51
N VAL A 118 12.34 -18.63 -5.07
CA VAL A 118 11.16 -19.41 -5.43
C VAL A 118 10.44 -19.78 -4.16
N ALA A 119 9.15 -19.44 -4.09
CA ALA A 119 8.22 -19.87 -3.06
C ALA A 119 7.23 -20.88 -3.65
N ALA A 120 6.98 -21.98 -2.98
CA ALA A 120 5.99 -22.97 -3.40
C ALA A 120 5.17 -23.49 -2.21
N ALA A 121 3.90 -23.79 -2.44
CA ALA A 121 3.03 -24.37 -1.43
C ALA A 121 1.93 -25.22 -2.07
N ASP A 122 1.53 -26.28 -1.37
CA ASP A 122 0.29 -26.96 -1.68
C ASP A 122 -0.91 -26.11 -1.27
N THR A 123 -1.99 -26.27 -2.02
CA THR A 123 -3.26 -25.58 -1.79
C THR A 123 -4.32 -26.61 -1.47
N ARG A 124 -4.94 -26.49 -0.30
CA ARG A 124 -6.15 -27.25 0.05
C ARG A 124 -7.36 -26.47 -0.45
N ALA A 125 -8.46 -27.17 -0.71
CA ALA A 125 -9.73 -26.48 -0.92
C ALA A 125 -10.03 -25.60 0.31
N PRO A 126 -10.48 -24.35 0.14
CA PRO A 126 -10.83 -23.51 1.28
C PRO A 126 -11.86 -24.24 2.13
N ALA A 127 -11.65 -24.25 3.45
CA ALA A 127 -12.62 -24.85 4.36
C ALA A 127 -13.99 -24.18 4.12
N PRO A 128 -15.10 -24.94 4.06
CA PRO A 128 -16.41 -24.34 3.93
C PRO A 128 -16.59 -23.30 5.05
N PRO A 129 -17.21 -22.14 4.77
CA PRO A 129 -17.38 -21.10 5.77
C PRO A 129 -18.03 -21.70 7.01
N ALA A 130 -17.44 -21.42 8.18
CA ALA A 130 -17.98 -21.90 9.44
C ALA A 130 -19.47 -21.55 9.50
N PRO A 131 -20.35 -22.49 9.92
CA PRO A 131 -21.77 -22.22 10.00
C PRO A 131 -21.96 -20.97 10.86
N ARG A 132 -22.65 -19.96 10.32
CA ARG A 132 -23.05 -18.78 11.09
C ARG A 132 -23.74 -19.31 12.35
N GLN A 133 -23.23 -18.94 13.53
CA GLN A 133 -23.91 -19.27 14.77
C GLN A 133 -25.34 -18.76 14.63
N ALA A 134 -26.30 -19.69 14.70
CA ALA A 134 -27.71 -19.32 14.67
C ALA A 134 -27.93 -18.27 15.76
N PRO A 135 -28.69 -17.19 15.48
CA PRO A 135 -28.99 -16.20 16.50
C PRO A 135 -29.50 -16.92 17.74
N GLY A 136 -28.80 -16.71 18.86
CA GLY A 136 -29.13 -17.28 20.15
C GLY A 136 -30.62 -17.09 20.40
N ARG A 137 -31.30 -18.18 20.76
CA ARG A 137 -32.72 -18.22 21.05
C ARG A 137 -33.06 -17.04 21.97
N ALA A 138 -33.81 -16.07 21.43
CA ALA A 138 -34.22 -14.88 22.18
C ALA A 138 -34.95 -15.32 23.45
N VAL A 139 -34.44 -14.90 24.60
CA VAL A 139 -35.17 -14.94 25.85
C VAL A 139 -36.33 -13.96 25.69
N ALA A 140 -37.56 -14.45 25.86
CA ALA A 140 -38.78 -13.67 25.64
C ALA A 140 -38.89 -12.57 26.69
N ASP A 141 -38.89 -11.31 26.25
CA ASP A 141 -39.22 -10.14 27.07
C ASP A 141 -40.75 -9.95 27.14
N ALA A 142 -41.19 -9.50 28.32
CA ALA A 142 -42.58 -9.29 28.74
C ALA A 142 -43.30 -8.18 27.95
N PRO A 143 -44.66 -8.15 27.92
CA PRO A 143 -45.41 -7.33 26.97
C PRO A 143 -45.51 -5.86 27.38
N ALA A 144 -45.39 -4.99 26.37
CA ALA A 144 -45.53 -3.54 26.46
C ALA A 144 -47.00 -3.08 26.62
N GLN A 145 -47.20 -1.97 27.35
CA GLN A 145 -48.49 -1.27 27.49
C GLN A 145 -48.76 -0.30 26.31
N PRO A 146 -50.04 -0.05 25.96
CA PRO A 146 -50.41 0.78 24.80
C PRO A 146 -50.47 2.29 25.11
N PRO A 147 -50.41 3.15 24.07
CA PRO A 147 -50.29 4.61 24.23
C PRO A 147 -51.64 5.32 24.38
N ARG A 148 -51.60 6.49 25.05
CA ARG A 148 -52.71 7.45 25.14
C ARG A 148 -52.62 8.53 24.05
N THR A 149 -53.78 9.00 23.64
CA THR A 149 -54.05 9.80 22.44
C THR A 149 -54.24 11.30 22.71
N THR A 150 -54.08 12.08 21.62
CA THR A 150 -54.82 13.31 21.20
C THR A 150 -54.56 14.66 21.91
N PRO A 151 -54.88 15.84 21.32
CA PRO A 151 -54.86 16.25 19.89
C PRO A 151 -54.51 17.75 19.58
N THR A 152 -54.23 18.02 18.28
CA THR A 152 -54.62 19.19 17.42
C THR A 152 -54.17 20.65 17.64
N GLY A 153 -53.84 21.31 16.50
CA GLY A 153 -53.95 22.77 16.25
C GLY A 153 -53.07 23.25 15.07
N HIS A 154 -53.59 23.31 13.84
CA HIS A 154 -53.97 24.51 13.05
C HIS A 154 -52.83 25.39 12.44
N HIS A 155 -52.92 25.55 11.11
CA HIS A 155 -52.30 26.47 10.12
C HIS A 155 -52.56 27.99 10.41
N PRO A 156 -52.15 29.03 9.61
CA PRO A 156 -51.36 29.11 8.35
C PRO A 156 -50.41 30.35 8.17
N THR A 157 -49.88 30.52 6.94
CA THR A 157 -49.53 31.75 6.16
C THR A 157 -48.19 32.52 6.26
N THR A 158 -47.47 32.49 5.13
CA THR A 158 -46.90 33.59 4.29
C THR A 158 -46.15 34.78 4.91
N ARG A 159 -44.89 35.04 4.49
CA ARG A 159 -44.47 36.33 3.84
C ARG A 159 -43.04 36.31 3.27
N THR A 160 -42.94 36.93 2.10
CA THR A 160 -41.80 37.37 1.29
C THR A 160 -40.78 38.25 2.04
N ALA A 161 -39.50 38.15 1.69
CA ALA A 161 -38.55 39.28 1.72
C ALA A 161 -37.41 39.08 0.71
N ARG A 162 -37.05 40.19 0.07
CA ARG A 162 -36.16 40.40 -1.08
C ARG A 162 -35.03 41.31 -0.59
N VAL A 163 -33.77 40.96 -0.84
CA VAL A 163 -32.55 41.84 -0.82
C VAL A 163 -31.52 41.07 -1.67
N GLU A 164 -31.33 41.28 -2.97
CA GLU A 164 -30.68 42.39 -3.70
C GLU A 164 -29.27 42.82 -3.21
N VAL A 165 -28.28 42.39 -4.03
CA VAL A 165 -27.02 43.07 -4.40
C VAL A 165 -25.81 42.94 -3.46
N ARG A 166 -24.92 41.98 -3.78
CA ARG A 166 -23.44 42.10 -3.73
C ARG A 166 -22.74 40.86 -4.34
N GLU A 167 -22.85 40.65 -5.66
CA GLU A 167 -22.30 39.43 -6.33
C GLU A 167 -21.15 39.70 -7.32
N LYS A 168 -20.53 40.89 -7.34
CA LYS A 168 -19.55 41.21 -8.39
C LYS A 168 -18.09 41.38 -7.96
N GLU A 169 -17.78 41.27 -6.67
CA GLU A 169 -16.38 41.29 -6.20
C GLU A 169 -15.90 39.92 -5.66
N GLU A 170 -16.79 39.07 -5.13
CA GLU A 170 -16.43 37.70 -4.72
C GLU A 170 -16.17 36.76 -5.91
N CYS A 171 -16.95 36.88 -7.00
CA CYS A 171 -16.80 36.03 -8.19
C CYS A 171 -15.43 36.20 -8.90
N VAL A 172 -14.83 37.38 -8.84
CA VAL A 172 -13.51 37.65 -9.48
C VAL A 172 -12.36 37.15 -8.60
N MET A 173 -12.50 37.22 -7.28
CA MET A 173 -11.50 36.72 -6.32
C MET A 173 -11.50 35.19 -6.26
N GLU A 174 -12.68 34.57 -6.35
CA GLU A 174 -12.81 33.10 -6.39
C GLU A 174 -12.29 32.52 -7.71
N GLN A 175 -12.52 33.17 -8.86
CA GLN A 175 -11.98 32.73 -10.15
C GLN A 175 -10.45 32.90 -10.26
N THR A 176 -9.86 33.92 -9.64
CA THR A 176 -8.40 34.13 -9.65
C THR A 176 -7.67 33.24 -8.64
N ALA A 177 -8.25 32.96 -7.47
CA ALA A 177 -7.72 31.99 -6.50
C ALA A 177 -7.79 30.55 -7.05
N THR A 178 -8.90 30.18 -7.70
CA THR A 178 -9.07 28.85 -8.31
C THR A 178 -8.10 28.64 -9.48
N ALA A 179 -7.90 29.64 -10.34
CA ALA A 179 -6.95 29.59 -11.45
C ALA A 179 -5.47 29.50 -11.00
N THR A 180 -5.13 30.10 -9.86
CA THR A 180 -3.78 30.04 -9.28
C THR A 180 -3.53 28.70 -8.59
N GLY A 181 -4.56 28.14 -7.94
CA GLY A 181 -4.54 26.80 -7.35
C GLY A 181 -4.35 25.71 -8.40
N THR A 182 -5.11 25.74 -9.50
CA THR A 182 -4.98 24.78 -10.60
C THR A 182 -3.63 24.87 -11.30
N ALA A 183 -3.10 26.08 -11.52
CA ALA A 183 -1.77 26.23 -12.12
C ALA A 183 -0.64 25.69 -11.23
N THR A 184 -0.77 25.82 -9.91
CA THR A 184 0.21 25.27 -8.95
C THR A 184 0.10 23.74 -8.85
N GLU A 185 -1.12 23.22 -8.97
CA GLU A 185 -1.39 21.78 -9.05
C GLU A 185 -0.79 21.15 -10.31
N GLU A 186 -1.02 21.74 -11.49
CA GLU A 186 -0.44 21.29 -12.76
C GLU A 186 1.09 21.24 -12.69
N LEU A 187 1.75 22.29 -12.17
CA LEU A 187 3.20 22.31 -12.01
C LEU A 187 3.74 21.18 -11.12
N ARG A 188 3.00 20.82 -10.07
CA ARG A 188 3.41 19.74 -9.16
C ARG A 188 3.10 18.36 -9.75
N LEU A 189 2.02 18.21 -10.52
CA LEU A 189 1.75 17.00 -11.30
C LEU A 189 2.86 16.75 -12.31
N ASP A 190 3.26 17.77 -13.07
CA ASP A 190 4.33 17.68 -14.06
C ASP A 190 5.67 17.30 -13.40
N GLU A 191 5.95 17.87 -12.22
CA GLU A 191 7.16 17.54 -11.47
C GLU A 191 7.16 16.08 -10.96
N ILE A 192 6.03 15.62 -10.40
CA ILE A 192 5.88 14.22 -9.96
C ILE A 192 5.99 13.27 -11.16
N ALA A 193 5.36 13.62 -12.29
CA ALA A 193 5.43 12.85 -13.52
C ALA A 193 6.87 12.72 -14.03
N ALA A 194 7.63 13.82 -14.03
CA ALA A 194 9.04 13.82 -14.44
C ALA A 194 9.90 12.92 -13.52
N MET A 195 9.71 13.00 -12.20
CA MET A 195 10.43 12.12 -11.26
C MET A 195 10.12 10.64 -11.48
N ALA A 196 8.85 10.31 -11.71
CA ALA A 196 8.42 8.95 -12.01
C ALA A 196 8.98 8.47 -13.36
N ALA A 197 8.93 9.32 -14.39
CA ALA A 197 9.43 9.03 -15.73
C ALA A 197 10.93 8.67 -15.72
N ASP A 198 11.74 9.46 -15.01
CA ASP A 198 13.18 9.22 -14.84
C ASP A 198 13.46 7.85 -14.19
N LEU A 199 12.70 7.50 -13.15
CA LEU A 199 12.87 6.24 -12.42
C LEU A 199 12.40 5.03 -13.22
N PHE A 200 11.24 5.14 -13.85
CA PHE A 200 10.62 4.06 -14.62
C PHE A 200 11.25 3.91 -16.00
N SER A 201 12.11 4.85 -16.41
CA SER A 201 12.75 4.90 -17.73
C SER A 201 11.73 4.96 -18.87
N VAL A 202 10.69 5.76 -18.69
CA VAL A 202 9.59 6.05 -19.63
C VAL A 202 9.45 7.57 -19.80
N THR A 203 8.53 8.05 -20.63
CA THR A 203 8.27 9.50 -20.74
C THR A 203 7.24 10.00 -19.73
N ALA A 204 7.23 11.31 -19.45
CA ALA A 204 6.25 11.92 -18.55
C ALA A 204 4.82 11.78 -19.11
N GLU A 205 4.65 11.77 -20.43
CA GLU A 205 3.37 11.53 -21.08
C GLU A 205 2.90 10.08 -20.86
N GLU A 206 3.80 9.09 -20.91
CA GLU A 206 3.48 7.70 -20.59
C GLU A 206 3.06 7.57 -19.11
N VAL A 207 3.75 8.26 -18.19
CA VAL A 207 3.36 8.31 -16.77
C VAL A 207 1.98 8.94 -16.59
N ALA A 208 1.71 10.06 -17.26
CA ALA A 208 0.44 10.77 -17.15
C ALA A 208 -0.73 9.97 -17.73
N ALA A 209 -0.48 9.14 -18.75
CA ALA A 209 -1.49 8.31 -19.40
C ALA A 209 -1.74 6.97 -18.70
N ALA A 210 -0.85 6.53 -17.80
CA ALA A 210 -0.99 5.25 -17.10
C ALA A 210 -2.18 5.23 -16.14
N GLU A 211 -3.06 4.25 -16.31
CA GLU A 211 -4.15 3.93 -15.38
C GLU A 211 -3.67 3.05 -14.23
N SER A 212 -2.52 2.39 -14.41
CA SER A 212 -1.82 1.63 -13.37
C SER A 212 -0.32 1.64 -13.63
N PHE A 213 0.47 2.20 -12.72
CA PHE A 213 1.93 2.14 -12.79
C PHE A 213 2.45 0.71 -12.86
N VAL A 214 1.77 -0.25 -12.20
CA VAL A 214 2.22 -1.65 -12.20
C VAL A 214 1.87 -2.32 -13.52
N ASP A 215 0.63 -2.19 -13.98
CA ASP A 215 0.14 -2.94 -15.14
C ASP A 215 0.59 -2.30 -16.47
N ASP A 216 0.62 -0.97 -16.55
CA ASP A 216 0.93 -0.25 -17.80
C ASP A 216 2.43 0.05 -17.95
N LEU A 217 3.10 0.41 -16.84
CA LEU A 217 4.52 0.81 -16.84
C LEU A 217 5.46 -0.26 -16.30
N GLY A 218 4.93 -1.40 -15.84
CA GLY A 218 5.73 -2.49 -15.31
C GLY A 218 6.50 -2.13 -14.03
N THR A 219 6.00 -1.17 -13.24
CA THR A 219 6.67 -0.78 -12.01
C THR A 219 6.70 -1.93 -11.01
N ASP A 220 7.89 -2.19 -10.48
CA ASP A 220 8.09 -3.15 -9.41
C ASP A 220 8.07 -2.44 -8.04
N SER A 221 8.01 -3.25 -6.98
CA SER A 221 8.06 -2.77 -5.60
C SER A 221 9.29 -1.90 -5.30
N LEU A 222 10.42 -2.15 -5.97
CA LEU A 222 11.65 -1.40 -5.73
C LEU A 222 11.55 0.00 -6.35
N LEU A 223 11.06 0.11 -7.58
CA LEU A 223 10.77 1.38 -8.24
C LEU A 223 9.74 2.19 -7.46
N ALA A 224 8.71 1.56 -6.92
CA ALA A 224 7.73 2.23 -6.06
C ALA A 224 8.37 2.81 -4.79
N ILE A 225 9.25 2.03 -4.12
CA ILE A 225 10.00 2.51 -2.94
C ILE A 225 10.97 3.64 -3.33
N GLU A 226 11.63 3.55 -4.49
CA GLU A 226 12.52 4.61 -4.98
C GLU A 226 11.76 5.90 -5.27
N LEU A 227 10.61 5.82 -5.94
CA LEU A 227 9.74 6.97 -6.18
C LEU A 227 9.30 7.60 -4.86
N LEU A 228 8.81 6.79 -3.91
CA LEU A 228 8.46 7.26 -2.57
C LEU A 228 9.63 7.99 -1.89
N THR A 229 10.84 7.43 -1.97
CA THR A 229 12.06 8.03 -1.41
C THR A 229 12.36 9.39 -2.03
N HIS A 230 12.22 9.52 -3.35
CA HIS A 230 12.48 10.77 -4.06
C HIS A 230 11.43 11.82 -3.71
N LEU A 231 10.16 11.44 -3.63
CA LEU A 231 9.05 12.33 -3.23
C LEU A 231 9.23 12.85 -1.81
N GLU A 232 9.51 11.96 -0.84
CA GLU A 232 9.77 12.35 0.55
C GLU A 232 10.92 13.34 0.66
N LYS A 233 12.01 13.09 -0.08
CA LYS A 233 13.17 13.98 -0.10
C LYS A 233 12.88 15.30 -0.81
N ARG A 234 12.16 15.27 -1.94
CA ARG A 234 11.90 16.43 -2.79
C ARG A 234 11.00 17.44 -2.09
N TYR A 235 9.98 16.97 -1.39
CA TYR A 235 8.99 17.81 -0.72
C TYR A 235 9.20 17.93 0.80
N ASP A 236 10.25 17.30 1.34
CA ASP A 236 10.55 17.26 2.78
C ASP A 236 9.36 16.76 3.62
N ILE A 237 8.76 15.66 3.17
CA ILE A 237 7.56 15.04 3.77
C ILE A 237 7.85 13.63 4.27
N ARG A 238 6.90 13.09 5.03
CA ARG A 238 6.85 11.66 5.36
C ARG A 238 5.50 11.09 4.98
N ILE A 239 5.52 10.10 4.12
CA ILE A 239 4.34 9.37 3.67
C ILE A 239 4.26 8.09 4.50
N ALA A 240 3.09 7.81 5.08
CA ALA A 240 2.89 6.59 5.86
C ALA A 240 2.89 5.35 4.95
N GLU A 241 3.31 4.21 5.47
CA GLU A 241 3.31 2.93 4.73
C GLU A 241 1.91 2.54 4.24
N SER A 242 0.86 2.90 4.98
CA SER A 242 -0.52 2.68 4.54
C SER A 242 -0.86 3.45 3.26
N GLU A 243 -0.31 4.64 3.09
CA GLU A 243 -0.61 5.50 1.95
C GLU A 243 0.19 5.13 0.71
N SER A 244 1.37 4.52 0.85
CA SER A 244 2.18 4.12 -0.31
C SER A 244 1.48 3.11 -1.20
N SER A 245 0.57 2.31 -0.63
CA SER A 245 -0.27 1.36 -1.37
C SER A 245 -1.26 2.01 -2.33
N ARG A 246 -1.63 3.27 -2.08
CA ARG A 246 -2.56 4.04 -2.89
C ARG A 246 -1.87 4.68 -4.09
N MET A 247 -0.54 4.73 -4.13
CA MET A 247 0.23 5.42 -5.16
C MET A 247 0.31 4.59 -6.46
N THR A 248 -0.85 4.26 -7.02
CA THR A 248 -1.00 3.39 -8.19
C THR A 248 -1.01 4.14 -9.52
N THR A 249 -1.32 5.44 -9.49
CA THR A 249 -1.33 6.33 -10.66
C THR A 249 -0.64 7.65 -10.35
N LEU A 250 -0.43 8.48 -11.37
CA LEU A 250 0.08 9.84 -11.16
C LEU A 250 -0.85 10.66 -10.27
N ARG A 251 -2.17 10.54 -10.48
CA ARG A 251 -3.18 11.25 -9.69
C ARG A 251 -3.16 10.80 -8.24
N ASP A 252 -3.18 9.50 -7.98
CA ASP A 252 -3.18 9.01 -6.60
C ASP A 252 -1.89 9.38 -5.87
N THR A 253 -0.75 9.31 -6.59
CA THR A 253 0.56 9.74 -6.09
C THR A 253 0.53 11.20 -5.69
N TYR A 254 0.01 12.06 -6.55
CA TYR A 254 -0.19 13.47 -6.25
C TYR A 254 -1.02 13.67 -5.00
N GLU A 255 -2.16 12.98 -4.86
CA GLU A 255 -3.07 13.16 -3.72
C GLU A 255 -2.42 12.75 -2.39
N VAL A 256 -1.64 11.66 -2.40
CA VAL A 256 -0.88 11.24 -1.22
C VAL A 256 0.18 12.29 -0.84
N VAL A 257 0.87 12.87 -1.83
CA VAL A 257 1.85 13.93 -1.60
C VAL A 257 1.18 15.24 -1.16
N ALA A 258 0.02 15.58 -1.74
CA ALA A 258 -0.86 16.70 -1.37
C ALA A 258 -1.19 16.67 0.12
N GLN A 259 -1.76 15.55 0.54
CA GLN A 259 -2.14 15.31 1.91
C GLN A 259 -0.93 15.38 2.87
N ALA A 260 0.21 14.81 2.48
CA ALA A 260 1.40 14.78 3.33
C ALA A 260 2.13 16.13 3.44
N ALA A 261 2.13 16.95 2.39
CA ALA A 261 2.76 18.28 2.40
C ALA A 261 1.81 19.41 2.84
N GLY A 262 0.51 19.15 2.98
CA GLY A 262 -0.48 20.12 3.47
C GLY A 262 -0.83 21.20 2.45
N TRP A 263 -0.94 20.81 1.18
CA TRP A 263 -1.40 21.67 0.08
C TRP A 263 -2.80 21.26 -0.40
#